data_AF-A0A7Y8K660-F1
#
_entry.id   AF-A0A7Y8K660-F1
#
_cell.length_a   1.000
_cell.length_b   1.000
_cell.length_c   1.000
_cell.angle_alpha   90.00
_cell.angle_beta   90.00
_cell.angle_gamma   90.00
#
_symmetry.space_group_name_H-M   'P 1'
#
loop_
_entity.id
_entity.type
_entity.pdbx_description
1 polymer ?
#
loop_
_entity_poly.entity_id
_entity_poly.type
_entity_poly.pdbx_seq_one_letter_code
_entity_poly.pdbx_strand_id
1 'polypeptide(L)'
;MPLTNTQVRYYDSNVLRLPKDKRETYNAQVDRLIAALRDSLKKQDKISIKRVVKSGSFAKHTILRKTSEDAVDVDVVFYISGEKVDEETFSSLSQKIYEALIKLYPNKAVEDFEIQRKAATVTFVGTGLDVDIVPVIENPNKEGYGWQFDRIDGLKTETCAPCQVKFVKDRKDQDPDFRTLVRLAKRWRTKAECPLKSFHIELIMAHVLEVNGKESSLEKRFRDFLLYIVESGLQDVIKFPENRTISEFTDPVVILDPVCDTNNVASRITDAEREEIVRIAEESWETANFASVEGDFEIWKELFGRSFKVEDAA
;
A
#
# COMPACT_ATOMS: atom_id res chain seq x y z
N MET A 1 19.72 -1.16 26.17
CA MET A 1 18.39 -1.78 26.36
C MET A 1 17.63 -1.77 25.04
N PRO A 2 16.75 -2.75 24.78
CA PRO A 2 15.89 -2.73 23.60
C PRO A 2 14.98 -1.49 23.59
N LEU A 3 14.56 -1.07 22.40
CA LEU A 3 13.56 -0.04 22.17
C LEU A 3 12.26 -0.39 22.89
N THR A 4 11.82 0.56 23.72
CA THR A 4 10.53 0.48 24.39
C THR A 4 9.38 0.76 23.41
N ASN A 5 8.18 0.28 23.72
CA ASN A 5 6.99 0.59 22.92
C ASN A 5 6.74 2.10 22.82
N THR A 6 7.06 2.87 23.86
CA THR A 6 6.95 4.33 23.86
C THR A 6 7.87 4.97 22.83
N GLN A 7 9.13 4.52 22.76
CA GLN A 7 10.12 5.00 21.79
C GLN A 7 9.73 4.65 20.35
N VAL A 8 9.22 3.44 20.10
CA VAL A 8 8.72 3.07 18.76
C VAL A 8 7.52 3.91 18.36
N ARG A 9 6.55 4.13 19.27
CA ARG A 9 5.39 5.00 19.01
C ARG A 9 5.78 6.46 18.81
N TYR A 10 6.83 6.92 19.49
CA TYR A 10 7.41 8.24 19.28
C TYR A 10 7.93 8.39 17.86
N TYR A 11 8.78 7.46 17.43
CA TYR A 11 9.34 7.45 16.08
C TYR A 11 8.22 7.46 15.03
N ASP A 12 7.21 6.62 15.22
CA ASP A 12 6.07 6.56 14.34
C ASP A 12 5.30 7.89 14.27
N SER A 13 4.92 8.44 15.41
CA SER A 13 4.06 9.63 15.47
C SER A 13 4.75 10.90 14.98
N ASN A 14 6.06 11.02 15.24
CA ASN A 14 6.82 12.24 15.00
C ASN A 14 7.62 12.23 13.70
N VAL A 15 7.95 11.05 13.17
CA VAL A 15 8.79 10.92 11.96
C VAL A 15 8.06 10.18 10.84
N LEU A 16 7.56 8.97 11.08
CA LEU A 16 7.02 8.12 10.01
C LEU A 16 5.63 8.55 9.54
N ARG A 17 4.72 8.82 10.46
CA ARG A 17 3.30 8.99 10.17
C ARG A 17 3.06 10.34 9.51
N LEU A 18 2.21 10.33 8.48
CA LEU A 18 1.67 11.57 7.91
C LEU A 18 0.90 12.36 8.99
N PRO A 19 1.29 13.62 9.28
CA PRO A 19 0.61 14.46 10.25
C PRO A 19 -0.87 14.70 9.92
N LYS A 20 -1.68 14.95 10.96
CA LYS A 20 -3.14 15.12 10.82
C LYS A 20 -3.52 16.29 9.92
N ASP A 21 -2.88 17.44 10.09
CA ASP A 21 -3.06 18.66 9.29
C ASP A 21 -2.75 18.43 7.80
N LYS A 22 -1.65 17.72 7.51
CA LYS A 22 -1.29 17.34 6.15
C LYS A 22 -2.29 16.36 5.55
N ARG A 23 -2.74 15.38 6.34
CA ARG A 23 -3.80 14.45 5.91
C ARG A 23 -5.09 15.18 5.57
N GLU A 24 -5.52 16.16 6.38
CA GLU A 24 -6.71 16.97 6.12
C GLU A 24 -6.56 17.80 4.84
N THR A 25 -5.38 18.39 4.62
CA THR A 25 -5.05 19.15 3.41
C THR A 25 -5.15 18.27 2.16
N TYR A 26 -4.50 17.10 2.17
CA TYR A 26 -4.54 16.16 1.04
C TYR A 26 -5.95 15.63 0.80
N ASN A 27 -6.70 15.34 1.86
CA ASN A 27 -8.07 14.87 1.77
C ASN A 27 -8.97 15.89 1.05
N ALA A 28 -8.90 17.17 1.45
CA ALA A 28 -9.67 18.24 0.83
C ALA A 28 -9.27 18.49 -0.64
N GLN A 29 -7.98 18.36 -0.97
CA GLN A 29 -7.50 18.47 -2.34
C GLN A 29 -8.01 17.33 -3.23
N VAL A 30 -7.94 16.10 -2.74
CA VAL A 30 -8.44 14.92 -3.44
C VAL A 30 -9.96 15.00 -3.64
N ASP A 31 -10.72 15.51 -2.67
CA ASP A 31 -12.17 15.70 -2.82
C ASP A 31 -12.53 16.69 -3.93
N ARG A 32 -11.79 17.80 -4.04
CA ARG A 32 -11.96 18.76 -5.15
C ARG A 32 -11.66 18.10 -6.50
N LEU A 33 -10.58 17.32 -6.59
CA LEU A 33 -10.24 16.58 -7.81
C LEU A 33 -11.35 15.58 -8.17
N ILE A 34 -11.82 14.77 -7.21
CA ILE A 34 -12.88 13.79 -7.43
C ILE A 34 -14.13 14.47 -7.97
N ALA A 35 -14.58 15.58 -7.34
CA ALA A 35 -15.77 16.30 -7.76
C ALA A 35 -15.64 16.82 -9.20
N ALA A 36 -14.51 17.46 -9.52
CA ALA A 36 -14.25 18.01 -10.85
C ALA A 36 -14.14 16.91 -11.92
N LEU A 37 -13.43 15.82 -11.62
CA LEU A 37 -13.24 14.70 -12.55
C LEU A 37 -14.53 13.94 -12.83
N ARG A 38 -15.36 13.72 -11.80
CA ARG A 38 -16.69 13.11 -12.00
C ARG A 38 -17.57 13.92 -12.93
N ASP A 39 -17.58 15.25 -12.78
CA ASP A 39 -18.36 16.13 -13.65
C ASP A 39 -17.81 16.15 -15.09
N SER A 40 -16.48 16.18 -15.23
CA SER A 40 -15.80 16.13 -16.52
C SER A 40 -16.13 14.87 -17.32
N LEU A 41 -15.93 13.69 -16.71
CA LEU A 41 -16.17 12.39 -17.36
C LEU A 41 -17.64 12.18 -17.72
N LYS A 42 -18.56 12.70 -16.90
CA LYS A 42 -19.99 12.64 -17.19
C LYS A 42 -20.37 13.50 -18.40
N LYS A 43 -19.80 14.70 -18.51
CA LYS A 43 -20.14 15.67 -19.58
C LYS A 43 -19.48 15.32 -20.92
N GLN A 44 -18.23 14.88 -20.89
CA GLN A 44 -17.44 14.67 -22.10
C GLN A 44 -17.66 13.28 -22.70
N ASP A 45 -17.60 12.25 -21.87
CA ASP A 45 -17.55 10.85 -22.31
C ASP A 45 -18.81 10.06 -21.99
N LYS A 46 -19.78 10.69 -21.31
CA LYS A 46 -21.00 10.06 -20.80
C LYS A 46 -20.72 8.86 -19.89
N ILE A 47 -19.55 8.82 -19.24
CA ILE A 47 -19.18 7.76 -18.30
C ILE A 47 -20.01 7.91 -17.03
N SER A 48 -20.68 6.83 -16.63
CA SER A 48 -21.43 6.77 -15.38
C SER A 48 -20.55 6.23 -14.25
N ILE A 49 -20.32 7.07 -13.23
CA ILE A 49 -19.53 6.70 -12.04
C ILE A 49 -20.49 6.42 -10.90
N LYS A 50 -20.60 5.15 -10.50
CA LYS A 50 -21.43 4.74 -9.37
C LYS A 50 -20.91 5.33 -8.07
N ARG A 51 -19.64 5.10 -7.77
CA ARG A 51 -18.98 5.53 -6.53
C ARG A 51 -17.50 5.79 -6.77
N VAL A 52 -16.92 6.60 -5.89
CA VAL A 52 -15.49 6.83 -5.82
C VAL A 52 -15.04 6.56 -4.39
N VAL A 53 -13.95 5.82 -4.23
CA VAL A 53 -13.45 5.39 -2.92
C VAL A 53 -11.97 5.75 -2.84
N LYS A 54 -11.57 6.46 -1.78
CA LYS A 54 -10.14 6.60 -1.45
C LYS A 54 -9.63 5.25 -0.97
N SER A 55 -8.52 4.80 -1.52
CA SER A 55 -7.93 3.49 -1.24
C SER A 55 -6.47 3.64 -0.81
N GLY A 56 -5.73 2.53 -0.88
CA GLY A 56 -4.30 2.50 -0.70
C GLY A 56 -3.83 2.90 0.69
N SER A 57 -2.55 3.26 0.77
CA SER A 57 -1.89 3.50 2.05
C SER A 57 -2.48 4.71 2.78
N PHE A 58 -2.97 5.70 2.03
CA PHE A 58 -3.66 6.85 2.59
C PHE A 58 -4.94 6.42 3.30
N ALA A 59 -5.87 5.71 2.65
CA ALA A 59 -7.13 5.29 3.27
C ALA A 59 -6.92 4.27 4.40
N LYS A 60 -5.92 3.39 4.26
CA LYS A 60 -5.52 2.40 5.28
C LYS A 60 -4.83 3.02 6.51
N HIS A 61 -4.47 4.31 6.45
CA HIS A 61 -3.64 4.99 7.45
C HIS A 61 -2.27 4.33 7.64
N THR A 62 -1.67 3.82 6.58
CA THR A 62 -0.32 3.20 6.55
C THR A 62 0.65 4.00 5.67
N ILE A 63 0.23 5.16 5.16
CA ILE A 63 1.07 6.09 4.42
C ILE A 63 2.22 6.65 5.28
N LEU A 64 3.40 6.80 4.68
CA LEU A 64 4.54 7.46 5.30
C LEU A 64 4.48 8.98 5.04
N ARG A 65 5.09 9.76 5.92
CA ARG A 65 5.30 11.19 5.70
C ARG A 65 6.20 11.38 4.48
N LYS A 66 5.89 12.38 3.66
CA LYS A 66 6.74 12.78 2.55
C LYS A 66 8.17 13.06 3.01
N THR A 67 9.13 12.45 2.34
CA THR A 67 10.56 12.78 2.44
C THR A 67 11.16 12.88 1.03
N SER A 68 12.48 13.00 0.91
CA SER A 68 13.16 12.81 -0.38
C SER A 68 13.11 11.37 -0.88
N GLU A 69 12.84 10.41 0.01
CA GLU A 69 12.84 8.96 -0.28
C GLU A 69 11.42 8.38 -0.33
N ASP A 70 10.46 9.04 0.32
CA ASP A 70 9.07 8.61 0.36
C ASP A 70 8.18 9.63 -0.35
N ALA A 71 7.62 9.21 -1.48
CA ALA A 71 6.53 9.92 -2.14
C ALA A 71 5.24 9.82 -1.30
N VAL A 72 4.29 10.71 -1.59
CA VAL A 72 2.94 10.66 -1.03
C VAL A 72 1.96 10.57 -2.17
N ASP A 73 1.34 9.41 -2.25
CA ASP A 73 0.29 9.04 -3.17
C ASP A 73 -1.06 8.91 -2.45
N VAL A 74 -2.15 9.28 -3.14
CA VAL A 74 -3.51 8.94 -2.75
C VAL A 74 -4.19 8.20 -3.90
N ASP A 75 -4.48 6.93 -3.68
CA ASP A 75 -5.30 6.16 -4.61
C ASP A 75 -6.78 6.54 -4.50
N VAL A 76 -7.43 6.77 -5.64
CA VAL A 76 -8.87 6.95 -5.77
C VAL A 76 -9.43 5.98 -6.80
N VAL A 77 -10.31 5.09 -6.35
CA VAL A 77 -10.90 4.06 -7.19
C VAL A 77 -12.24 4.54 -7.71
N PHE A 78 -12.35 4.66 -9.03
CA PHE A 78 -13.55 5.08 -9.75
C PHE A 78 -14.32 3.85 -10.23
N TYR A 79 -15.46 3.57 -9.60
CA TYR A 79 -16.34 2.47 -9.99
C TYR A 79 -17.26 2.93 -11.12
N ILE A 80 -17.01 2.40 -12.31
CA ILE A 80 -17.67 2.75 -13.56
C ILE A 80 -18.78 1.74 -13.82
N SER A 81 -20.00 2.22 -14.03
CA SER A 81 -21.20 1.41 -14.20
C SER A 81 -21.68 1.43 -15.66
N GLY A 82 -22.25 0.32 -16.13
CA GLY A 82 -22.85 0.22 -17.47
C GLY A 82 -21.86 -0.11 -18.59
N GLU A 83 -20.60 -0.35 -18.24
CA GLU A 83 -19.54 -0.75 -19.17
C GLU A 83 -19.37 -2.28 -19.19
N LYS A 84 -18.88 -2.81 -20.31
CA LYS A 84 -18.56 -4.23 -20.45
C LYS A 84 -17.24 -4.56 -19.77
N VAL A 85 -17.14 -5.77 -19.23
CA VAL A 85 -15.93 -6.24 -18.54
C VAL A 85 -14.96 -6.84 -19.55
N ASP A 86 -14.32 -5.98 -20.36
CA ASP A 86 -13.30 -6.35 -21.34
C ASP A 86 -12.13 -5.34 -21.39
N GLU A 87 -11.00 -5.78 -21.95
CA GLU A 87 -9.73 -5.04 -21.96
C GLU A 87 -9.78 -3.77 -22.82
N GLU A 88 -10.44 -3.82 -23.98
CA GLU A 88 -10.62 -2.68 -24.87
C GLU A 88 -11.33 -1.52 -24.15
N THR A 89 -12.41 -1.85 -23.43
CA THR A 89 -13.14 -0.91 -22.60
C THR A 89 -12.23 -0.27 -21.55
N PHE A 90 -11.39 -1.06 -20.86
CA PHE A 90 -10.50 -0.52 -19.84
C PHE A 90 -9.40 0.40 -20.40
N SER A 91 -8.79 0.02 -21.52
CA SER A 91 -7.78 0.85 -22.19
C SER A 91 -8.40 2.21 -22.59
N SER A 92 -9.61 2.18 -23.15
CA SER A 92 -10.38 3.39 -23.45
C SER A 92 -10.68 4.23 -22.20
N LEU A 93 -11.07 3.61 -21.08
CA LEU A 93 -11.36 4.31 -19.83
C LEU A 93 -10.13 5.01 -19.25
N SER A 94 -8.97 4.34 -19.26
CA SER A 94 -7.72 4.93 -18.76
C SER A 94 -7.31 6.16 -19.58
N GLN A 95 -7.43 6.06 -20.91
CA GLN A 95 -7.17 7.17 -21.82
C GLN A 95 -8.15 8.35 -21.60
N LYS A 96 -9.45 8.08 -21.48
CA LYS A 96 -10.47 9.11 -21.21
C LYS A 96 -10.24 9.83 -19.88
N ILE A 97 -9.85 9.09 -18.84
CA ILE A 97 -9.49 9.69 -17.54
C ILE A 97 -8.28 10.61 -17.69
N TYR A 98 -7.23 10.15 -18.37
CA TYR A 98 -6.03 10.96 -18.63
C TYR A 98 -6.36 12.25 -19.40
N GLU A 99 -7.13 12.16 -20.48
CA GLU A 99 -7.57 13.32 -21.25
C GLU A 99 -8.45 14.29 -20.44
N ALA A 100 -9.35 13.75 -19.61
CA ALA A 100 -10.16 14.54 -18.70
C ALA A 100 -9.30 15.27 -17.66
N LEU A 101 -8.25 14.64 -17.15
CA LEU A 101 -7.30 15.25 -16.21
C LEU A 101 -6.53 16.43 -16.86
N ILE A 102 -6.01 16.25 -18.07
CA ILE A 102 -5.34 17.34 -18.82
C ILE A 102 -6.27 18.54 -19.00
N LYS A 103 -7.52 18.30 -19.42
CA LYS A 103 -8.50 19.37 -19.65
C LYS A 103 -8.90 20.09 -18.37
N LEU A 104 -8.95 19.38 -17.23
CA LEU A 104 -9.29 19.98 -15.93
C LEU A 104 -8.20 20.93 -15.42
N TYR A 105 -6.96 20.72 -15.83
CA TYR A 105 -5.83 21.51 -15.38
C TYR A 105 -4.99 21.99 -16.57
N PRO A 106 -5.52 22.89 -17.41
CA PRO A 106 -4.87 23.32 -18.65
C PRO A 106 -3.56 24.08 -18.44
N ASN A 107 -3.30 24.56 -17.21
CA ASN A 107 -2.09 25.27 -16.83
C ASN A 107 -1.04 24.37 -16.17
N LYS A 108 -1.30 23.06 -16.03
CA LYS A 108 -0.31 22.09 -15.53
C LYS A 108 0.59 21.61 -16.68
N ALA A 109 1.81 21.22 -16.32
CA ALA A 109 2.73 20.60 -17.25
C ALA A 109 2.16 19.24 -17.69
N VAL A 110 2.38 18.82 -18.95
CA VAL A 110 1.88 17.52 -19.43
C VAL A 110 2.58 16.38 -18.69
N GLU A 111 3.82 16.61 -18.27
CA GLU A 111 4.66 15.73 -17.47
C GLU A 111 4.11 15.52 -16.05
N ASP A 112 3.18 16.36 -15.58
CA ASP A 112 2.45 16.13 -14.32
C ASP A 112 1.35 15.07 -14.48
N PHE A 113 1.15 14.49 -15.66
CA PHE A 113 0.17 13.44 -15.92
C PHE A 113 0.84 12.19 -16.46
N GLU A 114 0.44 11.03 -15.95
CA GLU A 114 0.99 9.75 -16.39
C GLU A 114 -0.11 8.70 -16.51
N ILE A 115 -0.06 7.87 -17.56
CA ILE A 115 -0.85 6.63 -17.58
C ILE A 115 0.03 5.51 -17.04
N GLN A 116 -0.27 5.08 -15.82
CA GLN A 116 0.36 3.93 -15.19
C GLN A 116 -0.26 2.59 -15.64
N ARG A 117 0.29 1.48 -15.14
CA ARG A 117 -0.14 0.12 -15.46
C ARG A 117 -1.62 -0.15 -15.10
N LYS A 118 -2.14 0.49 -14.06
CA LYS A 118 -3.50 0.27 -13.53
C LYS A 118 -4.24 1.56 -13.14
N ALA A 119 -3.66 2.71 -13.43
CA ALA A 119 -4.15 4.01 -13.00
C ALA A 119 -3.78 5.10 -14.01
N ALA A 120 -4.46 6.23 -13.95
CA ALA A 120 -3.96 7.50 -14.47
C ALA A 120 -3.58 8.38 -13.29
N THR A 121 -2.38 8.94 -13.29
CA THR A 121 -1.81 9.72 -12.20
C THR A 121 -1.81 11.19 -12.56
N VAL A 122 -2.07 12.03 -11.56
CA VAL A 122 -1.82 13.47 -11.63
C VAL A 122 -0.94 13.92 -10.46
N THR A 123 0.13 14.62 -10.79
CA THR A 123 1.10 15.18 -9.86
C THR A 123 0.74 16.62 -9.50
N PHE A 124 0.65 16.91 -8.21
CA PHE A 124 0.48 18.26 -7.70
C PHE A 124 1.78 18.75 -7.07
N VAL A 125 2.68 19.24 -7.92
CA VAL A 125 4.02 19.75 -7.52
C VAL A 125 3.96 20.70 -6.32
N GLY A 126 3.03 21.66 -6.30
CA GLY A 126 2.91 22.64 -5.22
C GLY A 126 2.58 22.05 -3.85
N THR A 127 1.86 20.92 -3.79
CA THR A 127 1.57 20.20 -2.53
C THR A 127 2.47 18.99 -2.34
N GLY A 128 3.19 18.59 -3.39
CA GLY A 128 3.99 17.38 -3.44
C GLY A 128 3.17 16.09 -3.34
N LEU A 129 1.91 16.11 -3.80
CA LEU A 129 0.96 15.01 -3.70
C LEU A 129 0.71 14.44 -5.09
N ASP A 130 0.77 13.12 -5.20
CA ASP A 130 0.35 12.40 -6.40
C ASP A 130 -1.02 11.76 -6.12
N VAL A 131 -1.89 11.78 -7.12
CA VAL A 131 -3.21 11.15 -7.02
C VAL A 131 -3.37 10.15 -8.14
N ASP A 132 -3.55 8.88 -7.77
CA ASP A 132 -3.71 7.76 -8.69
C ASP A 132 -5.19 7.46 -8.89
N ILE A 133 -5.70 7.73 -10.07
CA ILE A 133 -7.08 7.45 -10.46
C ILE A 133 -7.14 6.04 -11.05
N VAL A 134 -7.70 5.12 -10.28
CA VAL A 134 -7.83 3.71 -10.67
C VAL A 134 -9.23 3.46 -11.22
N PRO A 135 -9.41 3.24 -12.54
CA PRO A 135 -10.69 2.80 -13.07
C PRO A 135 -10.99 1.36 -12.67
N VAL A 136 -12.23 1.11 -12.26
CA VAL A 136 -12.75 -0.24 -11.97
C VAL A 136 -14.14 -0.35 -12.57
N ILE A 137 -14.40 -1.42 -13.31
CA ILE A 137 -15.75 -1.69 -13.85
C ILE A 137 -16.57 -2.35 -12.74
N GLU A 138 -17.64 -1.70 -12.28
CA GLU A 138 -18.44 -2.17 -11.14
C GLU A 138 -19.00 -3.58 -11.39
N ASN A 139 -18.92 -4.44 -10.38
CA ASN A 139 -19.66 -5.69 -10.37
C ASN A 139 -21.07 -5.44 -9.80
N PRO A 140 -22.14 -5.48 -10.62
CA PRO A 140 -23.49 -5.18 -10.15
C PRO A 140 -24.03 -6.20 -9.16
N ASN A 141 -23.44 -7.41 -9.11
CA ASN A 141 -23.90 -8.51 -8.28
C ASN A 141 -23.20 -8.58 -6.92
N LYS A 142 -22.18 -7.74 -6.68
CA LYS A 142 -21.33 -7.83 -5.49
C LYS A 142 -20.92 -6.42 -5.05
N GLU A 143 -21.61 -5.89 -4.04
CA GLU A 143 -21.42 -4.50 -3.63
C GLU A 143 -19.95 -4.21 -3.24
N GLY A 144 -19.43 -3.10 -3.77
CA GLY A 144 -18.06 -2.65 -3.50
C GLY A 144 -16.99 -3.39 -4.31
N TYR A 145 -17.36 -4.44 -5.04
CA TYR A 145 -16.48 -5.15 -5.95
C TYR A 145 -16.55 -4.59 -7.36
N GLY A 146 -15.47 -4.81 -8.10
CA GLY A 146 -15.43 -4.58 -9.53
C GLY A 146 -14.17 -5.17 -10.14
N TRP A 147 -14.02 -4.97 -11.44
CA TRP A 147 -12.96 -5.54 -12.24
C TRP A 147 -11.94 -4.48 -12.59
N GLN A 148 -10.70 -4.71 -12.17
CA GLN A 148 -9.54 -3.94 -12.57
C GLN A 148 -8.80 -4.72 -13.65
N PHE A 149 -8.25 -4.01 -14.63
CA PHE A 149 -7.37 -4.60 -15.63
C PHE A 149 -5.96 -4.06 -15.48
N ASP A 150 -5.02 -4.90 -15.84
CA ASP A 150 -3.64 -4.53 -16.02
C ASP A 150 -3.38 -4.15 -17.48
N ARG A 151 -2.92 -2.93 -17.73
CA ARG A 151 -2.73 -2.40 -19.10
C ARG A 151 -1.59 -3.10 -19.87
N ILE A 152 -0.71 -3.83 -19.19
CA ILE A 152 0.49 -4.40 -19.83
C ILE A 152 0.25 -5.86 -20.24
N ASP A 153 -0.32 -6.67 -19.35
CA ASP A 153 -0.54 -8.10 -19.61
C ASP A 153 -2.02 -8.46 -19.84
N GLY A 154 -2.93 -7.48 -19.79
CA GLY A 154 -4.36 -7.67 -19.99
C GLY A 154 -5.06 -8.41 -18.85
N LEU A 155 -4.34 -8.75 -17.77
CA LEU A 155 -4.89 -9.55 -16.68
C LEU A 155 -6.03 -8.80 -16.00
N LYS A 156 -7.17 -9.49 -15.93
CA LYS A 156 -8.37 -9.03 -15.26
C LYS A 156 -8.43 -9.62 -13.85
N THR A 157 -8.57 -8.77 -12.84
CA THR A 157 -8.67 -9.18 -11.44
C THR A 157 -9.90 -8.56 -10.80
N GLU A 158 -10.73 -9.37 -10.12
CA GLU A 158 -11.79 -8.84 -9.26
C GLU A 158 -11.16 -8.21 -8.01
N THR A 159 -11.58 -7.00 -7.65
CA THR A 159 -11.05 -6.26 -6.50
C THR A 159 -12.15 -5.58 -5.71
N CYS A 160 -11.90 -5.31 -4.44
CA CYS A 160 -12.76 -4.52 -3.57
C CYS A 160 -11.92 -3.59 -2.70
N ALA A 161 -11.71 -2.35 -3.15
CA ALA A 161 -10.95 -1.35 -2.41
C ALA A 161 -11.50 -1.08 -0.99
N PRO A 162 -12.84 -0.92 -0.77
CA PRO A 162 -13.39 -0.83 0.58
C PRO A 162 -13.04 -2.02 1.46
N CYS A 163 -13.06 -3.24 0.90
CA CYS A 163 -12.77 -4.46 1.64
C CYS A 163 -11.29 -4.53 2.05
N GLN A 164 -10.36 -4.12 1.17
CA GLN A 164 -8.92 -4.03 1.50
C GLN A 164 -8.64 -2.97 2.57
N VAL A 165 -9.35 -1.83 2.55
CA VAL A 165 -9.27 -0.83 3.63
C VAL A 165 -9.82 -1.40 4.94
N LYS A 166 -10.95 -2.14 4.87
CA LYS A 166 -11.55 -2.80 6.02
C LYS A 166 -10.61 -3.85 6.62
N PHE A 167 -9.94 -4.66 5.79
CA PHE A 167 -8.98 -5.66 6.23
C PHE A 167 -7.90 -5.06 7.17
N VAL A 168 -7.26 -3.97 6.74
CA VAL A 168 -6.26 -3.26 7.57
C VAL A 168 -6.89 -2.60 8.80
N LYS A 169 -8.12 -2.08 8.69
CA LYS A 169 -8.85 -1.53 9.83
C LYS A 169 -9.13 -2.61 10.88
N ASP A 170 -9.56 -3.79 10.48
CA ASP A 170 -9.89 -4.88 11.40
C ASP A 170 -8.65 -5.35 12.16
N ARG A 171 -7.49 -5.49 11.49
CA ARG A 171 -6.22 -5.81 12.18
C ARG A 171 -5.79 -4.69 13.13
N LYS A 172 -6.03 -3.42 12.78
CA LYS A 172 -5.84 -2.28 13.70
C LYS A 172 -6.79 -2.29 14.90
N ASP A 173 -8.00 -2.83 14.75
CA ASP A 173 -8.95 -2.94 15.85
C ASP A 173 -8.59 -4.13 16.78
N GLN A 174 -7.97 -5.18 16.24
CA GLN A 174 -7.38 -6.27 17.03
C GLN A 174 -6.09 -5.85 17.74
N ASP A 175 -5.23 -5.08 17.06
CA ASP A 175 -3.98 -4.53 17.59
C ASP A 175 -3.84 -3.04 17.23
N PRO A 176 -3.95 -2.12 18.21
CA PRO A 176 -3.81 -0.68 17.98
C PRO A 176 -2.48 -0.27 17.32
N ASP A 177 -1.41 -1.06 17.49
CA ASP A 177 -0.10 -0.78 16.91
C ASP A 177 0.16 -1.47 15.56
N PHE A 178 -0.81 -2.19 14.99
CA PHE A 178 -0.65 -2.85 13.69
C PHE A 178 -0.15 -1.90 12.60
N ARG A 179 -0.78 -0.71 12.51
CA ARG A 179 -0.39 0.31 11.52
C ARG A 179 0.98 0.92 11.81
N THR A 180 1.41 0.94 13.08
CA THR A 180 2.76 1.36 13.48
C THR A 180 3.77 0.39 12.89
N LEU A 181 3.60 -0.91 13.13
CA LEU A 181 4.49 -1.95 12.60
C LEU A 181 4.54 -1.95 11.06
N VAL A 182 3.40 -1.78 10.38
CA VAL A 182 3.39 -1.64 8.91
C VAL A 182 4.23 -0.45 8.45
N ARG A 183 4.16 0.72 9.13
CA ARG A 183 4.98 1.88 8.77
C ARG A 183 6.46 1.66 9.04
N LEU A 184 6.83 0.98 10.13
CA LEU A 184 8.21 0.57 10.38
C LEU A 184 8.73 -0.32 9.25
N ALA A 185 7.98 -1.37 8.90
CA ALA A 185 8.36 -2.29 7.82
C ALA A 185 8.42 -1.59 6.45
N LYS A 186 7.52 -0.65 6.15
CA LYS A 186 7.62 0.17 4.93
C LYS A 186 8.87 1.04 4.92
N ARG A 187 9.22 1.68 6.05
CA ARG A 187 10.45 2.48 6.17
C ARG A 187 11.68 1.61 5.97
N TRP A 188 11.73 0.46 6.63
CA TRP A 188 12.80 -0.52 6.46
C TRP A 188 12.94 -0.92 5.00
N ARG A 189 11.83 -1.30 4.34
CA ARG A 189 11.83 -1.69 2.93
C ARG A 189 12.43 -0.61 2.03
N THR A 190 12.08 0.66 2.25
CA THR A 190 12.67 1.79 1.50
C THR A 190 14.17 1.90 1.74
N LYS A 191 14.63 1.70 2.98
CA LYS A 191 16.04 1.86 3.38
C LYS A 191 16.95 0.73 2.96
N ALA A 192 16.44 -0.49 3.04
CA ALA A 192 17.14 -1.69 2.64
C ALA A 192 16.97 -1.98 1.13
N GLU A 193 16.29 -1.10 0.39
CA GLU A 193 15.97 -1.26 -1.03
C GLU A 193 15.30 -2.61 -1.37
N CYS A 194 14.56 -3.17 -0.41
CA CYS A 194 13.90 -4.47 -0.56
C CYS A 194 12.76 -4.37 -1.60
N PRO A 195 12.61 -5.35 -2.52
CA PRO A 195 11.64 -5.26 -3.61
C PRO A 195 10.19 -5.55 -3.19
N LEU A 196 9.93 -5.80 -1.90
CA LEU A 196 8.57 -5.97 -1.38
C LEU A 196 7.70 -4.72 -1.62
N LYS A 197 6.50 -4.94 -2.15
CA LYS A 197 5.48 -3.89 -2.26
C LYS A 197 4.84 -3.61 -0.90
N SER A 198 4.34 -2.38 -0.73
CA SER A 198 3.62 -1.98 0.49
C SER A 198 2.47 -2.94 0.85
N PHE A 199 1.75 -3.47 -0.16
CA PHE A 199 0.67 -4.41 0.11
C PHE A 199 1.19 -5.78 0.57
N HIS A 200 2.32 -6.28 0.06
CA HIS A 200 2.94 -7.49 0.58
C HIS A 200 3.30 -7.34 2.06
N ILE A 201 3.88 -6.19 2.44
CA ILE A 201 4.21 -5.87 3.83
C ILE A 201 2.96 -5.88 4.72
N GLU A 202 1.86 -5.26 4.27
CA GLU A 202 0.60 -5.25 5.02
C GLU A 202 0.05 -6.67 5.26
N LEU A 203 0.16 -7.55 4.27
CA LEU A 203 -0.33 -8.93 4.33
C LEU A 203 0.59 -9.85 5.16
N ILE A 204 1.91 -9.76 4.98
CA ILE A 204 2.87 -10.50 5.80
C ILE A 204 2.75 -10.08 7.27
N MET A 205 2.66 -8.78 7.55
CA MET A 205 2.47 -8.29 8.92
C MET A 205 1.13 -8.76 9.53
N ALA A 206 0.06 -8.84 8.73
CA ALA A 206 -1.22 -9.38 9.19
C ALA A 206 -1.12 -10.87 9.51
N HIS A 207 -0.38 -11.63 8.71
CA HIS A 207 -0.13 -13.04 8.94
C HIS A 207 0.71 -13.27 10.20
N VAL A 208 1.81 -12.52 10.36
CA VAL A 208 2.67 -12.59 11.56
C VAL A 208 1.89 -12.22 12.82
N LEU A 209 0.98 -11.24 12.77
CA LEU A 209 0.07 -10.93 13.88
C LEU A 209 -0.83 -12.12 14.24
N GLU A 210 -1.32 -12.87 13.26
CA GLU A 210 -2.19 -14.03 13.46
C GLU A 210 -1.42 -15.21 14.08
N VAL A 211 -0.19 -15.46 13.63
CA VAL A 211 0.65 -16.57 14.12
C VAL A 211 1.27 -16.27 15.48
N ASN A 212 1.81 -15.07 15.67
CA ASN A 212 2.63 -14.73 16.86
C ASN A 212 1.86 -13.92 17.91
N GLY A 213 0.70 -13.36 17.57
CA GLY A 213 -0.06 -12.48 18.45
C GLY A 213 0.56 -11.08 18.62
N LYS A 214 0.13 -10.36 19.65
CA LYS A 214 0.46 -8.93 19.87
C LYS A 214 1.15 -8.62 21.20
N GLU A 215 1.41 -9.63 22.03
CA GLU A 215 1.83 -9.45 23.43
C GLU A 215 3.29 -9.00 23.58
N SER A 216 4.15 -9.30 22.60
CA SER A 216 5.55 -8.88 22.61
C SER A 216 5.72 -7.38 22.35
N SER A 217 6.91 -6.85 22.69
CA SER A 217 7.24 -5.45 22.39
C SER A 217 7.20 -5.15 20.90
N LEU A 218 6.92 -3.90 20.51
CA LEU A 218 6.86 -3.48 19.12
C LEU A 218 8.18 -3.71 18.39
N GLU A 219 9.30 -3.52 19.07
CA GLU A 219 10.62 -3.84 18.52
C GLU A 219 10.74 -5.34 18.22
N LYS A 220 10.41 -6.21 19.19
CA LYS A 220 10.44 -7.65 18.96
C LYS A 220 9.50 -8.04 17.82
N ARG A 221 8.30 -7.46 17.75
CA ARG A 221 7.33 -7.76 16.68
C ARG A 221 7.81 -7.32 15.29
N PHE A 222 8.57 -6.23 15.20
CA PHE A 222 9.27 -5.86 13.96
C PHE A 222 10.37 -6.87 13.60
N ARG A 223 11.15 -7.34 14.59
CA ARG A 223 12.13 -8.42 14.37
C ARG A 223 11.46 -9.72 13.96
N ASP A 224 10.33 -10.08 14.57
CA ASP A 224 9.57 -11.29 14.24
C ASP A 224 9.02 -11.22 12.79
N PHE A 225 8.70 -10.03 12.28
CA PHE A 225 8.35 -9.85 10.86
C PHE A 225 9.53 -10.16 9.93
N LEU A 226 10.73 -9.68 10.24
CA LEU A 226 11.93 -9.99 9.47
C LEU A 226 12.28 -11.48 9.57
N LEU A 227 12.23 -12.04 10.79
CA LEU A 227 12.50 -13.44 11.06
C LEU A 227 11.56 -14.36 10.31
N TYR A 228 10.26 -14.03 10.25
CA TYR A 228 9.30 -14.80 9.47
C TYR A 228 9.69 -14.89 7.99
N ILE A 229 10.13 -13.78 7.38
CA ILE A 229 10.59 -13.76 5.99
C ILE A 229 11.79 -14.71 5.81
N VAL A 230 12.72 -14.70 6.77
CA VAL A 230 13.92 -15.55 6.76
C VAL A 230 13.57 -17.02 6.93
N GLU A 231 12.85 -17.38 7.99
CA GLU A 231 12.54 -18.77 8.34
C GLU A 231 11.62 -19.45 7.32
N SER A 232 10.62 -18.73 6.80
CA SER A 232 9.71 -19.27 5.78
C SER A 232 10.33 -19.28 4.38
N GLY A 233 11.38 -18.49 4.16
CA GLY A 233 11.89 -18.20 2.81
C GLY A 233 10.83 -17.64 1.86
N LEU A 234 9.72 -17.10 2.39
CA LEU A 234 8.48 -16.75 1.68
C LEU A 234 7.87 -17.90 0.84
N GLN A 235 8.10 -19.16 1.24
CA GLN A 235 7.53 -20.34 0.59
C GLN A 235 6.20 -20.77 1.22
N ASP A 236 5.91 -20.32 2.44
CA ASP A 236 4.63 -20.55 3.08
C ASP A 236 3.49 -19.85 2.33
N VAL A 237 2.37 -20.55 2.17
CA VAL A 237 1.15 -19.95 1.60
C VAL A 237 0.51 -19.04 2.63
N ILE A 238 0.63 -17.73 2.41
CA ILE A 238 -0.02 -16.71 3.26
C ILE A 238 -1.48 -16.55 2.81
N LYS A 239 -2.39 -16.88 3.72
CA LYS A 239 -3.84 -16.77 3.56
C LYS A 239 -4.48 -16.19 4.81
N PHE A 240 -5.73 -15.77 4.68
CA PHE A 240 -6.48 -15.14 5.77
C PHE A 240 -7.82 -15.82 6.01
N PRO A 241 -8.44 -15.66 7.19
CA PRO A 241 -9.78 -16.16 7.48
C PRO A 241 -10.86 -15.67 6.50
N GLU A 242 -10.63 -14.55 5.83
CA GLU A 242 -11.50 -14.03 4.77
C GLU A 242 -11.50 -14.90 3.50
N ASN A 243 -10.45 -15.67 3.25
CA ASN A 243 -10.34 -16.54 2.10
C ASN A 243 -11.14 -17.83 2.30
N ARG A 244 -11.92 -18.23 1.29
CA ARG A 244 -12.82 -19.40 1.40
C ARG A 244 -12.23 -20.63 0.72
N THR A 245 -11.79 -20.46 -0.52
CA THR A 245 -11.25 -21.55 -1.33
C THR A 245 -9.86 -21.15 -1.81
N ILE A 246 -8.86 -21.97 -1.57
CA ILE A 246 -7.49 -21.68 -2.01
C ILE A 246 -7.30 -22.37 -3.35
N SER A 247 -7.06 -21.58 -4.40
CA SER A 247 -6.63 -22.11 -5.69
C SER A 247 -5.22 -22.69 -5.58
N GLU A 248 -4.87 -23.63 -6.46
CA GLU A 248 -3.47 -24.06 -6.60
C GLU A 248 -2.67 -22.96 -7.29
N PHE A 249 -1.52 -22.61 -6.72
CA PHE A 249 -0.57 -21.65 -7.27
C PHE A 249 0.78 -22.33 -7.43
N THR A 250 1.48 -22.03 -8.52
CA THR A 250 2.83 -22.52 -8.80
C THR A 250 3.89 -21.43 -8.69
N ASP A 251 3.48 -20.22 -8.28
CA ASP A 251 4.38 -19.08 -8.12
C ASP A 251 5.35 -19.32 -6.95
N PRO A 252 6.60 -18.81 -7.00
CA PRO A 252 7.58 -18.97 -5.93
C PRO A 252 7.14 -18.41 -4.57
N VAL A 253 6.26 -17.39 -4.59
CA VAL A 253 5.71 -16.75 -3.40
C VAL A 253 4.19 -16.67 -3.56
N VAL A 254 3.46 -17.17 -2.56
CA VAL A 254 1.99 -17.18 -2.57
C VAL A 254 1.45 -16.37 -1.39
N ILE A 255 0.95 -15.18 -1.70
CA ILE A 255 0.25 -14.31 -0.74
C ILE A 255 -1.13 -14.01 -1.32
N LEU A 256 -2.18 -14.55 -0.72
CA LEU A 256 -3.53 -14.38 -1.22
C LEU A 256 -4.05 -12.97 -0.93
N ASP A 257 -4.75 -12.40 -1.90
CA ASP A 257 -5.55 -11.20 -1.65
C ASP A 257 -6.71 -11.58 -0.70
N PRO A 258 -6.86 -10.91 0.45
CA PRO A 258 -7.96 -11.20 1.38
C PRO A 258 -9.35 -10.94 0.78
N VAL A 259 -9.46 -10.28 -0.39
CA VAL A 259 -10.73 -9.99 -1.04
C VAL A 259 -10.99 -10.85 -2.28
N CYS A 260 -9.99 -11.56 -2.79
CA CYS A 260 -10.06 -12.32 -4.03
C CYS A 260 -9.21 -13.61 -3.94
N ASP A 261 -9.89 -14.71 -3.65
CA ASP A 261 -9.32 -16.04 -3.42
C ASP A 261 -8.44 -16.58 -4.56
N THR A 262 -8.68 -16.12 -5.80
CA THR A 262 -7.94 -16.54 -6.99
C THR A 262 -6.79 -15.59 -7.34
N ASN A 263 -6.53 -14.56 -6.53
CA ASN A 263 -5.52 -13.55 -6.78
C ASN A 263 -4.33 -13.72 -5.83
N ASN A 264 -3.22 -14.26 -6.35
CA ASN A 264 -1.93 -14.18 -5.67
C ASN A 264 -1.32 -12.80 -5.92
N VAL A 265 -1.27 -11.95 -4.88
CA VAL A 265 -0.74 -10.58 -5.01
C VAL A 265 0.77 -10.57 -5.28
N ALA A 266 1.45 -11.67 -4.95
CA ALA A 266 2.88 -11.88 -5.11
C ALA A 266 3.25 -12.66 -6.39
N SER A 267 2.30 -12.93 -7.29
CA SER A 267 2.51 -13.69 -8.55
C SER A 267 3.59 -13.14 -9.48
N ARG A 268 4.06 -11.91 -9.25
CA ARG A 268 5.14 -11.28 -10.03
C ARG A 268 6.51 -11.35 -9.35
N ILE A 269 6.59 -11.86 -8.13
CA ILE A 269 7.88 -12.08 -7.47
C ILE A 269 8.49 -13.33 -8.07
N THR A 270 9.60 -13.15 -8.78
CA THR A 270 10.42 -14.25 -9.29
C THR A 270 11.14 -14.96 -8.14
N ASP A 271 11.62 -16.18 -8.38
CA ASP A 271 12.38 -16.92 -7.36
C ASP A 271 13.68 -16.18 -6.97
N ALA A 272 14.36 -15.55 -7.94
CA ALA A 272 15.53 -14.72 -7.68
C ALA A 272 15.18 -13.48 -6.81
N GLU A 273 14.07 -12.80 -7.08
CA GLU A 273 13.60 -11.71 -6.22
C GLU A 273 13.20 -12.20 -4.82
N ARG A 274 12.62 -13.40 -4.70
CA ARG A 274 12.32 -14.04 -3.42
C ARG A 274 13.58 -14.25 -2.60
N GLU A 275 14.60 -14.89 -3.19
CA GLU A 275 15.90 -15.12 -2.53
C GLU A 275 16.56 -13.81 -2.09
N GLU A 276 16.48 -12.76 -2.91
CA GLU A 276 17.00 -11.44 -2.56
C GLU A 276 16.23 -10.79 -1.40
N ILE A 277 14.89 -10.91 -1.37
CA ILE A 277 14.08 -10.44 -0.24
C ILE A 277 14.49 -11.14 1.05
N VAL A 278 14.71 -12.46 0.99
CA VAL A 278 15.10 -13.28 2.15
C VAL A 278 16.47 -12.86 2.65
N ARG A 279 17.46 -12.69 1.76
CA ARG A 279 18.80 -12.21 2.11
C ARG A 279 18.78 -10.84 2.78
N ILE A 280 18.04 -9.88 2.21
CA ILE A 280 17.91 -8.53 2.79
C ILE A 280 17.24 -8.60 4.17
N ALA A 281 16.22 -9.45 4.34
CA ALA A 281 15.56 -9.64 5.62
C ALA A 281 16.46 -10.29 6.67
N GLU A 282 17.33 -11.23 6.27
CA GLU A 282 18.30 -11.89 7.15
C GLU A 282 19.32 -10.88 7.68
N GLU A 283 20.00 -10.14 6.79
CA GLU A 283 20.94 -9.08 7.17
C GLU A 283 20.28 -8.04 8.09
N SER A 284 19.04 -7.66 7.77
CA SER A 284 18.28 -6.70 8.57
C SER A 284 17.87 -7.25 9.92
N TRP A 285 17.55 -8.54 10.01
CA TRP A 285 17.20 -9.20 11.27
C TRP A 285 18.43 -9.31 12.17
N GLU A 286 19.59 -9.65 11.62
CA GLU A 286 20.85 -9.70 12.36
C GLU A 286 21.19 -8.32 12.94
N THR A 287 21.14 -7.26 12.12
CA THR A 287 21.36 -5.88 12.57
C THR A 287 20.35 -5.48 13.65
N ALA A 288 19.06 -5.77 13.46
CA ALA A 288 18.01 -5.45 14.44
C ALA A 288 18.21 -6.21 15.76
N ASN A 289 18.61 -7.49 15.69
CA ASN A 289 18.85 -8.33 16.84
C ASN A 289 20.08 -7.85 17.62
N PHE A 290 21.17 -7.51 16.91
CA PHE A 290 22.36 -6.92 17.51
C PHE A 290 22.05 -5.58 18.19
N ALA A 291 21.34 -4.68 17.51
CA ALA A 291 20.90 -3.40 18.07
C ALA A 291 20.04 -3.57 19.34
N SER A 292 19.21 -4.61 19.38
CA SER A 292 18.37 -4.94 20.54
C SER A 292 19.21 -5.42 21.75
N VAL A 293 20.16 -6.33 21.50
CA VAL A 293 21.01 -6.95 22.53
C VAL A 293 22.00 -5.95 23.12
N GLU A 294 22.73 -5.23 22.27
CA GLU A 294 23.66 -4.18 22.69
C GLU A 294 22.90 -2.96 23.23
N GLY A 295 21.68 -2.77 22.76
CA GLY A 295 20.84 -1.65 23.17
C GLY A 295 21.34 -0.31 22.65
N ASP A 296 21.92 -0.33 21.46
CA ASP A 296 22.47 0.83 20.77
C ASP A 296 21.45 1.39 19.78
N PHE A 297 20.98 2.61 20.06
CA PHE A 297 20.00 3.30 19.23
C PHE A 297 20.57 3.78 17.88
N GLU A 298 21.88 3.93 17.76
CA GLU A 298 22.51 4.36 16.52
C GLU A 298 22.45 3.27 15.46
N ILE A 299 22.55 1.99 15.84
CA ILE A 299 22.47 0.85 14.92
C ILE A 299 21.10 0.78 14.23
N TRP A 300 20.02 1.19 14.92
CA TRP A 300 18.69 1.28 14.31
C TRP A 300 18.62 2.27 13.13
N LYS A 301 19.55 3.23 13.01
CA LYS A 301 19.66 4.13 11.85
C LYS A 301 20.11 3.41 10.59
N GLU A 302 20.73 2.24 10.70
CA GLU A 302 21.05 1.41 9.52
C GLU A 302 19.76 0.88 8.87
N LEU A 303 18.77 0.52 9.69
CA LEU A 303 17.48 -0.01 9.21
C LEU A 303 16.48 1.09 8.84
N PHE A 304 16.50 2.21 9.55
CA PHE A 304 15.47 3.25 9.44
C PHE A 304 15.99 4.59 8.89
N GLY A 305 17.30 4.69 8.66
CA GLY A 305 17.98 5.88 8.19
C GLY A 305 18.25 6.92 9.27
N ARG A 306 19.02 7.95 8.90
CA ARG A 306 19.48 9.03 9.80
C ARG A 306 18.38 9.82 10.50
N SER A 307 17.14 9.78 9.99
CA SER A 307 15.99 10.45 10.59
C SER A 307 15.37 9.68 11.76
N PHE A 308 15.83 8.44 12.01
CA PHE A 308 15.40 7.66 13.17
C PHE A 308 15.73 8.42 14.46
N LYS A 309 14.67 8.66 15.24
CA LYS A 309 14.75 9.27 16.58
C LYS A 309 13.58 8.78 17.43
N VAL A 310 13.86 8.64 18.73
CA VAL A 310 12.93 8.06 19.71
C VAL A 310 12.53 9.03 20.83
N GLU A 311 13.13 10.23 20.80
CA GLU A 311 12.86 11.39 21.64
C GLU A 311 13.36 12.65 20.90
N ASP A 312 13.07 13.84 21.41
CA ASP A 312 13.68 15.08 20.92
C ASP A 312 15.06 15.29 21.54
N ALA A 313 15.93 16.01 20.83
CA ALA A 313 17.21 16.42 21.38
C ALA A 313 16.98 17.35 22.57
N ALA A 314 17.68 17.07 23.68
CA ALA A 314 17.68 17.90 24.88
C ALA A 314 18.26 19.29 24.65
#